data_AF-A0A5M9ZHD3-F1
#
_entry.id   AF-A0A5M9ZHD3-F1
#
_cell.length_a   1.000
_cell.length_b   1.000
_cell.length_c   1.000
_cell.angle_alpha   90.00
_cell.angle_beta   90.00
_cell.angle_gamma   90.00
#
_symmetry.space_group_name_H-M   'P 1'
#
loop_
_entity.id
_entity.type
_entity.pdbx_description
1 polymer ?
#
loop_
_entity_poly.entity_id
_entity_poly.type
_entity_poly.pdbx_seq_one_letter_code
_entity_poly.pdbx_strand_id
1 'polypeptide(L)'
;MFRAIRRLWSAYRALRIAAWALGALGAAAGFAGAAWALAARRLRARLMTDSPEFADDTRIDPFGLAGLRDRLPRIPRPDIPNLPVWPIAAALGGMAVVWLILHIPMGRPDNPFDRDEPRLFSDADRTWISKITGGRCEHRWLFGLLRCRHRGEHMDHHYPWSKGGATDRHNLVWLCARHNIRKSDHVPTWFDTWVLYRARLKYLPPRWRGYARPDGVKRYPGEDAAERDAAGAAPPAPAAPPAAVPFDPMGGADDDGFFDDYDDYDDYGGDIDGGEHDGSDEDGRGAWASTDGA
;
A
#
# COMPACT_ATOMS: atom_id res chain seq x y z
N MET A 1 -11.44 31.01 -0.93
CA MET A 1 -10.85 29.65 -0.95
C MET A 1 -9.33 29.63 -0.69
N PHE A 2 -8.49 30.36 -1.42
CA PHE A 2 -7.02 30.35 -1.28
C PHE A 2 -6.44 30.65 0.13
N ARG A 3 -7.09 31.53 0.91
CA ARG A 3 -6.64 31.84 2.29
C ARG A 3 -6.81 30.65 3.24
N ALA A 4 -7.86 29.84 3.06
CA ALA A 4 -8.11 28.66 3.87
C ALA A 4 -7.08 27.55 3.55
N ILE A 5 -6.80 27.33 2.26
CA ILE A 5 -5.78 26.37 1.79
C ILE A 5 -4.39 26.75 2.31
N ARG A 6 -4.02 28.04 2.26
CA ARG A 6 -2.74 28.52 2.82
C ARG A 6 -2.65 28.34 4.35
N ARG A 7 -3.76 28.53 5.08
CA ARG A 7 -3.81 28.29 6.53
C ARG A 7 -3.66 26.80 6.86
N LEU A 8 -4.33 25.93 6.12
CA LEU A 8 -4.19 24.47 6.27
C LEU A 8 -2.77 24.00 5.94
N TRP A 9 -2.16 24.52 4.88
CA TRP A 9 -0.79 24.15 4.49
C TRP A 9 0.26 24.65 5.51
N SER A 10 0.09 25.86 6.04
CA SER A 10 0.98 26.39 7.10
C SER A 10 0.81 25.63 8.42
N ALA A 11 -0.42 25.27 8.80
CA ALA A 11 -0.68 24.41 9.95
C ALA A 11 -0.04 23.02 9.79
N TYR A 12 -0.20 22.38 8.62
CA TYR A 12 0.46 21.12 8.30
C TYR A 12 1.99 21.22 8.39
N ARG A 13 2.58 22.28 7.84
CA ARG A 13 4.03 22.51 7.90
C ARG A 13 4.51 22.70 9.34
N ALA A 14 3.77 23.47 10.15
CA ALA A 14 4.07 23.68 11.57
C ALA A 14 3.98 22.38 12.37
N LEU A 15 2.91 21.60 12.19
CA LEU A 15 2.74 20.26 12.78
C LEU A 15 3.88 19.32 12.42
N ARG A 16 4.27 19.32 11.14
CA ARG A 16 5.41 18.52 10.68
C ARG A 16 6.68 18.92 11.41
N ILE A 17 7.02 20.21 11.43
CA ILE A 17 8.23 20.72 12.13
C ILE A 17 8.18 20.38 13.61
N ALA A 18 7.04 20.54 14.27
CA ALA A 18 6.85 20.18 15.67
C ALA A 18 7.10 18.68 15.91
N ALA A 19 6.62 17.80 15.03
CA ALA A 19 6.89 16.36 15.11
C ALA A 19 8.39 16.03 14.97
N TRP A 20 9.11 16.68 14.04
CA TRP A 20 10.57 16.53 13.92
C TRP A 20 11.30 17.04 15.16
N ALA A 21 10.89 18.19 15.70
CA ALA A 21 11.48 18.78 16.90
C ALA A 21 11.27 17.87 18.13
N LEU A 22 10.05 17.35 18.32
CA LEU A 22 9.74 16.40 19.40
C LEU A 22 10.54 15.10 19.25
N GLY A 23 10.66 14.57 18.03
CA GLY A 23 11.50 13.41 17.76
C GLY A 23 12.98 13.65 18.07
N ALA A 24 13.52 14.81 17.68
CA ALA A 24 14.90 15.20 17.97
C ALA A 24 15.15 15.40 19.47
N LEU A 25 14.21 16.04 20.18
CA LEU A 25 14.27 16.20 21.64
C LEU A 25 14.21 14.84 22.35
N GLY A 26 13.33 13.94 21.90
CA GLY A 26 13.24 12.58 22.43
C GLY A 26 14.54 11.78 22.21
N ALA A 27 15.13 11.88 21.02
CA ALA A 27 16.42 11.26 20.73
C ALA A 27 17.54 11.84 21.60
N ALA A 28 17.64 13.16 21.72
CA ALA A 28 18.64 13.83 22.55
C ALA A 28 18.51 13.45 24.03
N ALA A 29 17.29 13.41 24.57
CA ALA A 29 17.02 12.96 25.93
C ALA A 29 17.40 11.48 26.12
N GLY A 30 17.09 10.62 25.14
CA GLY A 30 17.51 9.22 25.14
C GLY A 30 19.03 9.04 25.15
N PHE A 31 19.75 9.80 24.32
CA PHE A 31 21.22 9.80 24.29
C PHE A 31 21.82 10.31 25.62
N ALA A 32 21.30 11.41 26.16
CA ALA A 32 21.76 11.94 27.44
C ALA A 32 21.52 10.93 28.58
N GLY A 33 20.35 10.27 28.60
CA GLY A 33 20.03 9.22 29.55
C GLY A 33 20.96 8.01 29.43
N ALA A 34 21.27 7.57 28.20
CA ALA A 34 22.21 6.47 27.96
C ALA A 34 23.65 6.82 28.38
N ALA A 35 24.11 8.03 28.05
CA ALA A 35 25.43 8.53 28.44
C ALA A 35 25.56 8.62 29.97
N TRP A 36 24.53 9.14 30.64
CA TRP A 36 24.47 9.18 32.10
C TRP A 36 24.47 7.79 32.72
N ALA A 37 23.66 6.86 32.19
CA ALA A 37 23.64 5.48 32.67
C ALA A 37 25.00 4.79 32.52
N LEU A 38 25.69 5.02 31.39
CA LEU A 38 27.03 4.50 31.18
C LEU A 38 28.05 5.12 32.15
N ALA A 39 28.00 6.44 32.36
CA ALA A 39 28.86 7.14 33.33
C ALA A 39 28.62 6.62 34.76
N ALA A 40 27.36 6.48 35.17
CA ALA A 40 26.99 5.92 36.47
C ALA A 40 27.45 4.47 36.64
N ARG A 41 27.34 3.63 35.60
CA ARG A 41 27.88 2.26 35.62
C ARG A 41 29.40 2.25 35.75
N ARG A 42 30.11 3.12 35.03
CA ARG A 42 31.58 3.26 35.14
C ARG A 42 32.01 3.72 36.52
N LEU A 43 31.31 4.71 37.09
CA LEU A 43 31.59 5.21 38.43
C LEU A 43 31.38 4.10 39.48
N ARG A 44 30.26 3.37 39.40
CA ARG A 44 30.02 2.21 40.27
C ARG A 44 31.07 1.12 40.13
N ALA A 45 31.49 0.79 38.91
CA ALA A 45 32.53 -0.21 38.70
C ALA A 45 33.86 0.17 39.38
N ARG A 46 34.23 1.46 39.35
CA ARG A 46 35.41 1.96 40.07
C ARG A 46 35.23 1.91 41.58
N LEU A 47 34.08 2.38 42.09
CA LEU A 47 33.76 2.32 43.52
C LEU A 47 33.74 0.88 44.07
N MET A 48 33.21 -0.07 43.30
CA MET A 48 33.24 -1.49 43.66
C MET A 48 34.67 -2.05 43.76
N THR A 49 35.63 -1.46 43.06
CA THR A 49 37.04 -1.88 43.08
C THR A 49 37.79 -1.23 44.25
N ASP A 50 37.53 0.05 44.50
CA ASP A 50 38.31 0.86 45.45
C ASP A 50 37.72 0.88 46.87
N SER A 51 36.39 0.78 47.03
CA SER A 51 35.70 0.88 48.33
C SER A 51 34.32 0.18 48.27
N PRO A 52 34.27 -1.16 48.24
CA PRO A 52 33.05 -1.93 48.04
C PRO A 52 31.99 -1.70 49.13
N GLU A 53 32.38 -1.35 50.35
CA GLU A 53 31.49 -1.07 51.47
C GLU A 53 30.58 0.13 51.25
N PHE A 54 30.93 1.07 50.36
CA PHE A 54 30.10 2.24 50.03
C PHE A 54 29.32 2.09 48.72
N ALA A 55 29.45 0.96 48.02
CA ALA A 55 28.84 0.80 46.70
C ALA A 55 27.30 0.83 46.74
N ASP A 56 26.69 0.33 47.81
CA ASP A 56 25.24 0.30 47.98
C ASP A 56 24.63 1.65 48.42
N ASP A 57 25.40 2.49 49.12
CA ASP A 57 24.95 3.83 49.58
C ASP A 57 24.90 4.87 48.45
N THR A 58 25.51 4.59 47.29
CA THR A 58 25.52 5.50 46.12
C THR A 58 24.31 5.34 45.19
N ARG A 59 23.18 4.82 45.69
CA ARG A 59 21.90 4.84 44.95
C ARG A 59 21.33 6.27 44.92
N ILE A 60 21.91 7.11 44.06
CA ILE A 60 21.34 8.40 43.71
C ILE A 60 20.03 8.13 42.94
N ASP A 61 18.90 8.56 43.52
CA ASP A 61 17.58 8.59 42.89
C ASP A 61 17.27 10.03 42.44
N PRO A 62 17.78 10.46 41.26
CA PRO A 62 17.70 11.85 40.83
C PRO A 62 16.27 12.31 40.52
N PHE A 63 15.29 11.39 40.46
CA PHE A 63 13.90 11.69 40.11
C PHE A 63 12.91 11.35 41.24
N GLY A 64 13.37 10.92 42.41
CA GLY A 64 12.50 10.54 43.53
C GLY A 64 11.56 9.36 43.23
N LEU A 65 11.92 8.53 42.24
CA LEU A 65 11.09 7.42 41.76
C LEU A 65 11.24 6.14 42.59
N ALA A 66 12.16 6.10 43.56
CA ALA A 66 12.35 4.96 44.45
C ALA A 66 11.06 4.61 45.21
N GLY A 67 10.33 5.61 45.70
CA GLY A 67 9.03 5.39 46.36
C GLY A 67 7.91 4.96 45.42
N LEU A 68 8.01 5.22 44.11
CA LEU A 68 7.06 4.75 43.12
C LEU A 68 7.26 3.25 42.84
N ARG A 69 8.52 2.79 42.82
CA ARG A 69 8.88 1.38 42.67
C ARG A 69 8.31 0.50 43.79
N ASP A 70 8.20 1.02 45.01
CA ASP A 70 7.63 0.30 46.15
C ASP A 70 6.09 0.25 46.12
N ARG A 71 5.45 1.11 45.33
CA ARG A 71 3.98 1.14 45.11
C ARG A 71 3.52 0.37 43.88
N LEU A 72 4.43 0.07 42.95
CA LEU A 72 4.13 -0.78 41.79
C LEU A 72 4.11 -2.25 42.24
N PRO A 73 3.08 -3.04 41.88
CA PRO A 73 3.08 -4.46 42.15
C PRO A 73 4.33 -5.07 41.54
N ARG A 74 5.11 -5.78 42.36
CA ARG A 74 6.30 -6.52 41.90
C ARG A 74 5.81 -7.61 40.96
N ILE A 75 5.81 -7.31 39.66
CA ILE A 75 5.66 -8.35 38.64
C ILE A 75 6.86 -9.27 38.84
N PRO A 76 6.65 -10.56 39.19
CA PRO A 76 7.74 -11.50 39.36
C PRO A 76 8.56 -11.50 38.07
N ARG A 77 9.80 -11.01 38.16
CA ARG A 77 10.73 -11.11 37.04
C ARG A 77 11.11 -12.58 36.97
N PRO A 78 10.83 -13.29 35.86
CA PRO A 78 11.37 -14.62 35.71
C PRO A 78 12.90 -14.49 35.76
N ASP A 79 13.56 -15.21 36.67
CA ASP A 79 15.01 -15.32 36.78
C ASP A 79 15.54 -16.08 35.55
N ILE A 80 15.54 -15.42 34.40
CA ILE A 80 16.17 -15.90 33.18
C ILE A 80 17.46 -15.09 33.06
N PRO A 81 18.62 -15.66 33.43
CA PRO A 81 19.88 -14.93 33.43
C PRO A 81 20.20 -14.44 32.00
N ASN A 82 20.44 -13.13 31.89
CA ASN A 82 21.12 -12.45 30.77
C ASN A 82 20.42 -12.39 29.39
N LEU A 83 19.20 -12.88 29.20
CA LEU A 83 18.48 -12.57 27.95
C LEU A 83 17.87 -11.16 28.00
N PRO A 84 18.10 -10.29 27.00
CA PRO A 84 17.47 -8.98 26.91
C PRO A 84 16.00 -9.15 26.45
N VAL A 85 15.19 -9.86 27.24
CA VAL A 85 13.81 -10.25 26.90
C VAL A 85 12.94 -9.01 26.63
N TRP A 86 13.09 -7.96 27.44
CA TRP A 86 12.28 -6.74 27.31
C TRP A 86 12.54 -5.90 26.05
N PRO A 87 13.79 -5.58 25.67
CA PRO A 87 14.02 -4.86 24.40
C PRO A 87 13.69 -5.73 23.18
N ILE A 88 13.87 -7.06 23.24
CA ILE A 88 13.40 -7.96 22.18
C ILE A 88 11.88 -7.92 22.09
N ALA A 89 11.16 -8.06 23.20
CA ALA A 89 9.71 -7.98 23.24
C ALA A 89 9.19 -6.62 22.75
N ALA A 90 9.85 -5.52 23.13
CA ALA A 90 9.52 -4.18 22.66
C ALA A 90 9.75 -4.02 21.14
N ALA A 91 10.85 -4.57 20.61
CA ALA A 91 11.15 -4.54 19.18
C ALA A 91 10.11 -5.38 18.39
N LEU A 92 9.77 -6.57 18.87
CA LEU A 92 8.74 -7.42 18.28
C LEU A 92 7.37 -6.75 18.33
N GLY A 93 7.01 -6.13 19.45
CA GLY A 93 5.76 -5.36 19.58
C GLY A 93 5.72 -4.18 18.62
N GLY A 94 6.81 -3.42 18.49
CA GLY A 94 6.92 -2.33 17.52
C GLY A 94 6.79 -2.82 16.08
N MET A 95 7.44 -3.94 15.73
CA MET A 95 7.34 -4.54 14.40
C MET A 95 5.92 -5.04 14.10
N ALA A 96 5.23 -5.62 15.09
CA ALA A 96 3.82 -6.03 14.95
C ALA A 96 2.89 -4.82 14.71
N VAL A 97 3.11 -3.70 15.42
CA VAL A 97 2.34 -2.46 15.19
C VAL A 97 2.58 -1.90 13.79
N VAL A 98 3.84 -1.85 13.33
CA VAL A 98 4.15 -1.41 11.96
C VAL A 98 3.51 -2.34 10.94
N TRP A 99 3.59 -3.65 11.14
CA TRP A 99 2.95 -4.64 10.29
C TRP A 99 1.43 -4.42 10.22
N LEU A 100 0.75 -4.24 11.36
CA LEU A 100 -0.68 -3.94 11.40
C LEU A 100 -1.02 -2.68 10.60
N ILE A 101 -0.25 -1.59 10.78
CA ILE A 101 -0.47 -0.32 10.05
C ILE A 101 -0.32 -0.51 8.54
N LEU A 102 0.68 -1.27 8.10
CA LEU A 102 0.91 -1.55 6.68
C LEU A 102 -0.18 -2.42 6.06
N HIS A 103 -0.87 -3.21 6.87
CA HIS A 103 -1.95 -4.11 6.45
C HIS A 103 -3.37 -3.56 6.64
N ILE A 104 -3.53 -2.27 7.01
CA ILE A 104 -4.86 -1.65 7.10
C ILE A 104 -5.45 -1.50 5.68
N PRO A 105 -6.59 -2.17 5.37
CA PRO A 105 -7.24 -2.05 4.07
C PRO A 105 -7.74 -0.62 3.87
N MET A 106 -7.78 -0.15 2.62
CA MET A 106 -8.45 1.10 2.32
C MET A 106 -9.96 0.99 2.55
N GLY A 107 -10.58 2.08 3.01
CA GLY A 107 -12.03 2.13 3.21
C GLY A 107 -12.79 1.96 1.90
N ARG A 108 -14.03 1.47 2.00
CA ARG A 108 -14.92 1.37 0.85
C ARG A 108 -15.17 2.76 0.25
N PRO A 109 -15.05 2.95 -1.08
CA PRO A 109 -15.36 4.21 -1.72
C PRO A 109 -16.83 4.57 -1.55
N ASP A 110 -17.10 5.86 -1.37
CA ASP A 110 -18.44 6.42 -1.23
C ASP A 110 -19.08 6.60 -2.62
N ASN A 111 -19.54 5.48 -3.17
CA ASN A 111 -20.27 5.44 -4.44
C ASN A 111 -21.75 5.13 -4.17
N PRO A 112 -22.69 5.68 -4.96
CA PRO A 112 -24.12 5.42 -4.80
C PRO A 112 -24.55 4.01 -5.25
N PHE A 113 -23.60 3.12 -5.54
CA PHE A 113 -23.83 1.78 -6.06
C PHE A 113 -22.95 0.75 -5.34
N ASP A 114 -23.43 -0.50 -5.30
CA ASP A 114 -22.65 -1.64 -4.81
C ASP A 114 -21.69 -2.18 -5.86
N ARG A 115 -22.06 -2.07 -7.14
CA ARG A 115 -21.25 -2.42 -8.30
C ARG A 115 -21.55 -1.41 -9.40
N ASP A 116 -20.51 -0.87 -10.00
CA ASP A 116 -20.69 0.05 -11.12
C ASP A 116 -21.28 -0.72 -12.30
N GLU A 117 -22.21 -0.11 -13.03
CA GLU A 117 -22.86 -0.78 -14.17
C GLU A 117 -21.84 -1.19 -15.26
N PRO A 118 -20.96 -0.29 -15.74
CA PRO A 118 -19.83 -0.70 -16.55
C PRO A 118 -18.81 -1.43 -15.67
N ARG A 119 -18.48 -2.68 -16.01
CA ARG A 119 -17.33 -3.39 -15.44
C ARG A 119 -16.05 -3.15 -16.24
N LEU A 120 -16.15 -3.05 -17.56
CA LEU A 120 -14.99 -3.00 -18.44
C LEU A 120 -14.60 -1.56 -18.75
N PHE A 121 -13.30 -1.30 -18.77
CA PHE A 121 -12.73 -0.05 -19.27
C PHE A 121 -12.75 0.00 -20.79
N SER A 122 -12.80 1.20 -21.36
CA SER A 122 -12.85 1.41 -22.81
C SER A 122 -11.47 1.27 -23.48
N ASP A 123 -11.44 1.12 -24.81
CA ASP A 123 -10.18 1.14 -25.58
C ASP A 123 -9.45 2.50 -25.51
N ALA A 124 -10.21 3.58 -25.31
CA ALA A 124 -9.64 4.89 -25.05
C ALA A 124 -8.87 4.90 -23.71
N ASP A 125 -9.39 4.20 -22.70
CA ASP A 125 -8.72 4.04 -21.41
C ASP A 125 -7.48 3.14 -21.51
N ARG A 126 -7.57 2.06 -22.30
CA ARG A 126 -6.41 1.20 -22.62
C ARG A 126 -5.28 2.00 -23.26
N THR A 127 -5.62 2.78 -24.27
CA THR A 127 -4.66 3.64 -24.99
C THR A 127 -4.05 4.68 -24.05
N TRP A 128 -4.90 5.31 -23.22
CA TRP A 128 -4.46 6.28 -22.23
C TRP A 128 -3.49 5.66 -21.21
N ILE A 129 -3.90 4.59 -20.52
CA ILE A 129 -3.11 4.01 -19.42
C ILE A 129 -1.80 3.39 -19.93
N SER A 130 -1.82 2.73 -21.10
CA SER A 130 -0.60 2.20 -21.72
C SER A 130 0.38 3.33 -22.02
N LYS A 131 -0.10 4.45 -22.59
CA LYS A 131 0.74 5.61 -22.88
C LYS A 131 1.33 6.24 -21.62
N ILE A 132 0.54 6.49 -20.57
CA ILE A 132 1.04 7.19 -19.38
C ILE A 132 1.99 6.33 -18.55
N THR A 133 1.86 5.01 -18.63
CA THR A 133 2.71 4.06 -17.92
C THR A 133 3.97 3.68 -18.71
N GLY A 134 4.05 4.07 -19.99
CA GLY A 134 5.09 3.63 -20.92
C GLY A 134 4.99 2.13 -21.21
N GLY A 135 3.77 1.60 -21.26
CA GLY A 135 3.46 0.18 -21.50
C GLY A 135 3.88 -0.77 -20.38
N ARG A 136 4.40 -0.26 -19.26
CA ARG A 136 4.99 -1.07 -18.18
C ARG A 136 4.03 -1.25 -17.02
N CYS A 137 4.04 -2.41 -16.37
CA CYS A 137 3.22 -2.71 -15.21
C CYS A 137 3.42 -1.68 -14.08
N GLU A 138 2.31 -1.26 -13.43
CA GLU A 138 2.31 -0.30 -12.31
C GLU A 138 2.61 -0.94 -10.95
N HIS A 139 2.63 -2.28 -10.86
CA HIS A 139 2.95 -2.98 -9.62
C HIS A 139 4.34 -2.62 -9.10
N ARG A 140 4.47 -2.50 -7.78
CA ARG A 140 5.72 -2.18 -7.08
C ARG A 140 5.96 -3.12 -5.91
N TRP A 141 7.20 -3.55 -5.76
CA TRP A 141 7.66 -4.35 -4.63
C TRP A 141 8.61 -3.54 -3.74
N LEU A 142 9.01 -4.10 -2.59
CA LEU A 142 9.91 -3.49 -1.60
C LEU A 142 9.49 -2.06 -1.23
N PHE A 143 8.26 -1.91 -0.71
CA PHE A 143 7.74 -0.63 -0.22
C PHE A 143 7.73 0.50 -1.28
N GLY A 144 7.58 0.13 -2.56
CA GLY A 144 7.47 1.08 -3.67
C GLY A 144 8.77 1.40 -4.40
N LEU A 145 9.91 0.88 -3.94
CA LEU A 145 11.24 1.19 -4.47
C LEU A 145 11.42 0.73 -5.92
N LEU A 146 10.92 -0.45 -6.23
CA LEU A 146 11.16 -1.09 -7.53
C LEU A 146 9.83 -1.37 -8.22
N ARG A 147 9.75 -0.94 -9.48
CA ARG A 147 8.59 -1.17 -10.36
C ARG A 147 8.78 -2.48 -11.11
N CYS A 148 7.71 -3.27 -11.25
CA CYS A 148 7.70 -4.47 -12.10
C CYS A 148 8.24 -4.13 -13.50
N ARG A 149 9.14 -4.97 -14.06
CA ARG A 149 9.77 -4.73 -15.37
C ARG A 149 8.93 -5.19 -16.56
N HIS A 150 7.94 -6.05 -16.34
CA HIS A 150 7.09 -6.61 -17.40
C HIS A 150 6.15 -5.56 -18.00
N ARG A 151 5.73 -5.81 -19.24
CA ARG A 151 4.67 -5.03 -19.91
C ARG A 151 3.36 -5.20 -19.14
N GLY A 152 2.58 -4.14 -19.05
CA GLY A 152 1.20 -4.27 -18.61
C GLY A 152 0.34 -4.67 -19.80
N GLU A 153 -0.66 -5.50 -19.53
CA GLU A 153 -1.53 -6.15 -20.53
C GLU A 153 -3.00 -5.99 -20.14
N HIS A 154 -3.28 -5.95 -18.83
CA HIS A 154 -4.61 -5.93 -18.27
C HIS A 154 -4.91 -4.59 -17.61
N MET A 155 -6.13 -4.10 -17.88
CA MET A 155 -6.77 -3.04 -17.14
C MET A 155 -7.51 -3.65 -15.95
N ASP A 156 -7.22 -3.18 -14.75
CA ASP A 156 -7.84 -3.67 -13.53
C ASP A 156 -8.23 -2.49 -12.63
N HIS A 157 -9.13 -2.74 -11.68
CA HIS A 157 -9.58 -1.75 -10.71
C HIS A 157 -8.70 -1.82 -9.47
N HIS A 158 -8.02 -0.73 -9.11
CA HIS A 158 -7.22 -0.64 -7.89
C HIS A 158 -8.04 -1.06 -6.67
N TYR A 159 -9.18 -0.40 -6.46
CA TYR A 159 -10.23 -0.86 -5.56
C TYR A 159 -11.20 -1.79 -6.33
N PRO A 160 -11.41 -3.04 -5.90
CA PRO A 160 -12.16 -4.04 -6.68
C PRO A 160 -13.58 -3.61 -7.05
N TRP A 161 -13.94 -3.76 -8.32
CA TRP A 161 -15.29 -3.49 -8.83
C TRP A 161 -16.37 -4.25 -8.07
N SER A 162 -16.13 -5.53 -7.75
CA SER A 162 -17.06 -6.40 -7.01
C SER A 162 -17.37 -5.92 -5.59
N LYS A 163 -16.59 -4.99 -5.05
CA LYS A 163 -16.69 -4.42 -3.69
C LYS A 163 -17.11 -2.95 -3.69
N GLY A 164 -17.57 -2.42 -4.83
CA GLY A 164 -18.03 -1.04 -4.98
C GLY A 164 -17.03 -0.09 -5.64
N GLY A 165 -15.94 -0.58 -6.22
CA GLY A 165 -15.02 0.25 -7.00
C GLY A 165 -15.64 0.71 -8.33
N ALA A 166 -15.52 1.99 -8.65
CA ALA A 166 -15.99 2.57 -9.90
C ALA A 166 -15.10 2.20 -11.08
N THR A 167 -15.68 2.05 -12.27
CA THR A 167 -14.95 1.96 -13.54
C THR A 167 -14.63 3.36 -14.01
N ASP A 168 -13.61 3.94 -13.40
CA ASP A 168 -13.11 5.29 -13.63
C ASP A 168 -11.58 5.31 -13.76
N ARG A 169 -11.01 6.28 -14.47
CA ARG A 169 -9.55 6.41 -14.66
C ARG A 169 -8.77 6.60 -13.37
N HIS A 170 -9.38 7.15 -12.32
CA HIS A 170 -8.77 7.21 -11.00
C HIS A 170 -8.58 5.80 -10.44
N ASN A 171 -9.54 4.91 -10.65
CA ASN A 171 -9.48 3.54 -10.17
C ASN A 171 -8.75 2.57 -11.11
N LEU A 172 -8.52 2.94 -12.37
CA LEU A 172 -7.81 2.11 -13.35
C LEU A 172 -6.34 1.90 -12.99
N VAL A 173 -5.84 0.66 -13.07
CA VAL A 173 -4.41 0.30 -12.98
C VAL A 173 -3.97 -0.58 -14.17
N TRP A 174 -2.70 -0.47 -14.55
CA TRP A 174 -2.09 -1.26 -15.63
C TRP A 174 -1.20 -2.36 -15.09
N LEU A 175 -1.62 -3.62 -15.25
CA LEU A 175 -0.94 -4.78 -14.65
C LEU A 175 -0.51 -5.79 -15.72
N CYS A 176 0.62 -6.47 -15.48
CA CYS A 176 0.96 -7.68 -16.23
C CYS A 176 0.11 -8.86 -15.73
N ALA A 177 -0.04 -9.92 -16.53
CA ALA A 177 -0.83 -11.10 -16.16
C ALA A 177 -0.56 -11.62 -14.74
N ARG A 178 0.72 -11.81 -14.38
CA ARG A 178 1.13 -12.28 -13.05
C ARG A 178 0.62 -11.40 -11.91
N HIS A 179 0.75 -10.08 -12.01
CA HIS A 179 0.33 -9.18 -10.93
C HIS A 179 -1.17 -8.95 -10.91
N ASN A 180 -1.84 -9.05 -12.06
CA ASN A 180 -3.29 -9.03 -12.15
C ASN A 180 -3.90 -10.23 -11.40
N ILE A 181 -3.42 -11.45 -11.68
CA ILE A 181 -3.86 -12.68 -11.00
C ILE A 181 -3.57 -12.59 -9.50
N ARG A 182 -2.36 -12.15 -9.11
CA ARG A 182 -2.01 -12.03 -7.69
C ARG A 182 -2.87 -11.00 -6.96
N LYS A 183 -3.24 -9.90 -7.62
CA LYS A 183 -4.10 -8.89 -7.02
C LYS A 183 -5.52 -9.44 -6.83
N SER A 184 -6.07 -10.13 -7.83
CA SER A 184 -7.44 -10.66 -7.77
C SER A 184 -8.44 -9.59 -7.27
N ASP A 185 -9.38 -9.99 -6.42
CA ASP A 185 -10.34 -9.13 -5.74
C ASP A 185 -9.82 -8.55 -4.40
N HIS A 186 -8.51 -8.61 -4.13
CA HIS A 186 -7.94 -8.10 -2.88
C HIS A 186 -8.14 -6.57 -2.77
N VAL A 187 -8.64 -6.12 -1.61
CA VAL A 187 -8.77 -4.69 -1.32
C VAL A 187 -7.39 -4.14 -0.97
N PRO A 188 -6.83 -3.18 -1.74
CA PRO A 188 -5.50 -2.67 -1.48
C PRO A 188 -5.44 -1.97 -0.11
N THR A 189 -4.27 -1.99 0.51
CA THR A 189 -4.05 -1.28 1.77
C THR A 189 -3.94 0.23 1.55
N TRP A 190 -4.09 1.01 2.63
CA TRP A 190 -3.75 2.43 2.59
C TRP A 190 -2.32 2.68 2.12
N PHE A 191 -1.40 1.80 2.51
CA PHE A 191 0.00 1.90 2.14
C PHE A 191 0.22 1.60 0.65
N ASP A 192 -0.38 0.55 0.09
CA ASP A 192 -0.30 0.23 -1.34
C ASP A 192 -0.81 1.39 -2.20
N THR A 193 -1.96 1.94 -1.81
CA THR A 193 -2.58 3.11 -2.45
C THR A 193 -1.66 4.32 -2.38
N TRP A 194 -1.05 4.59 -1.22
CA TRP A 194 -0.11 5.69 -1.06
C TRP A 194 1.16 5.51 -1.90
N VAL A 195 1.72 4.31 -1.95
CA VAL A 195 2.89 3.97 -2.78
C VAL A 195 2.59 4.21 -4.25
N LEU A 196 1.46 3.72 -4.75
CA LEU A 196 1.04 3.92 -6.13
C LEU A 196 0.79 5.40 -6.44
N TYR A 197 0.09 6.12 -5.55
CA TYR A 197 -0.12 7.56 -5.67
C TYR A 197 1.20 8.34 -5.80
N ARG A 198 2.15 8.08 -4.88
CA ARG A 198 3.46 8.75 -4.86
C ARG A 198 4.28 8.43 -6.10
N ALA A 199 4.14 7.22 -6.62
CA ALA A 199 4.76 6.81 -7.87
C ALA A 199 4.16 7.55 -9.08
N ARG A 200 2.84 7.57 -9.19
CA ARG A 200 2.09 8.25 -10.24
C ARG A 200 2.44 9.74 -10.32
N LEU A 201 2.63 10.42 -9.19
CA LEU A 201 3.09 11.81 -9.17
C LEU A 201 4.45 12.04 -9.87
N LYS A 202 5.31 11.02 -9.97
CA LYS A 202 6.64 11.12 -10.60
C LYS A 202 6.58 11.01 -12.12
N TYR A 203 5.74 10.12 -12.67
CA TYR A 203 5.68 9.88 -14.12
C TYR A 203 4.44 10.46 -14.80
N LEU A 204 3.40 10.85 -14.06
CA LEU A 204 2.27 11.57 -14.65
C LEU A 204 2.65 13.03 -14.93
N PRO A 205 2.45 13.49 -16.19
CA PRO A 205 2.49 14.91 -16.52
C PRO A 205 1.51 15.72 -15.63
N PRO A 206 1.81 17.01 -15.36
CA PRO A 206 0.98 17.85 -14.48
C PRO A 206 -0.52 17.82 -14.80
N ARG A 207 -0.88 17.84 -16.09
CA ARG A 207 -2.28 17.79 -16.57
C ARG A 207 -3.05 16.52 -16.20
N TRP A 208 -2.37 15.44 -15.81
CA TRP A 208 -2.96 14.15 -15.45
C TRP A 208 -2.76 13.79 -13.98
N ARG A 209 -2.18 14.68 -13.16
CA ARG A 209 -1.97 14.42 -11.73
C ARG A 209 -3.27 14.31 -10.92
N GLY A 210 -4.40 14.77 -11.44
CA GLY A 210 -5.73 14.49 -10.87
C GLY A 210 -5.97 12.99 -10.73
N TYR A 211 -5.66 12.22 -11.77
CA TYR A 211 -5.77 10.75 -11.82
C TYR A 211 -4.68 10.02 -11.02
N ALA A 212 -3.79 10.74 -10.32
CA ALA A 212 -2.68 10.10 -9.62
C ALA A 212 -3.14 9.28 -8.42
N ARG A 213 -4.22 9.71 -7.74
CA ARG A 213 -4.71 9.03 -6.53
C ARG A 213 -5.80 8.04 -6.93
N PRO A 214 -5.58 6.73 -6.74
CA PRO A 214 -6.64 5.76 -6.89
C PRO A 214 -7.48 5.72 -5.63
N ASP A 215 -8.73 6.12 -5.73
CA ASP A 215 -9.69 6.15 -4.63
C ASP A 215 -10.95 5.32 -4.89
N GLY A 216 -11.14 4.82 -6.10
CA GLY A 216 -12.30 3.97 -6.42
C GLY A 216 -13.61 4.72 -6.56
N VAL A 217 -13.61 6.05 -6.48
CA VAL A 217 -14.81 6.89 -6.55
C VAL A 217 -15.16 7.19 -8.00
N LYS A 218 -16.45 7.11 -8.35
CA LYS A 218 -16.94 7.50 -9.67
C LYS A 218 -16.95 9.01 -9.78
N ARG A 219 -16.35 9.54 -10.85
CA ARG A 219 -16.42 10.97 -11.19
C ARG A 219 -17.12 11.11 -12.52
N TYR A 220 -18.05 12.05 -12.59
CA TYR A 220 -18.77 12.29 -13.84
C TYR A 220 -17.96 13.26 -14.72
N PRO A 221 -17.87 13.01 -16.04
CA PRO A 221 -17.23 13.94 -16.97
C PRO A 221 -17.95 15.29 -16.91
N GLY A 222 -17.32 16.26 -16.25
CA GLY A 222 -17.90 17.57 -15.91
C GLY A 222 -17.54 18.04 -14.51
N GLU A 223 -17.40 17.12 -13.54
CA GLU A 223 -16.96 17.45 -12.18
C GLU A 223 -15.47 17.82 -12.15
N ASP A 224 -14.63 17.07 -12.88
CA ASP A 224 -13.21 17.39 -13.04
C ASP A 224 -13.00 18.75 -13.74
N ALA A 225 -13.88 19.09 -14.69
CA ALA A 225 -13.83 20.36 -15.41
C ALA A 225 -14.30 21.51 -14.50
N ALA A 226 -15.40 21.32 -13.77
CA ALA A 226 -15.89 22.27 -12.78
C ALA A 226 -14.89 22.49 -11.62
N GLU A 227 -14.19 21.44 -11.17
CA GLU A 227 -13.15 21.55 -10.14
C GLU A 227 -11.89 22.25 -10.68
N ARG A 228 -11.53 22.02 -11.95
CA ARG A 228 -10.45 22.74 -12.66
C ARG A 228 -10.78 24.22 -12.88
N ASP A 229 -12.02 24.53 -13.24
CA ASP A 229 -12.51 25.90 -13.42
C ASP A 229 -12.61 26.62 -12.07
N ALA A 230 -13.05 25.93 -11.01
CA ALA A 230 -13.01 26.43 -9.63
C ALA A 230 -11.58 26.62 -9.09
N ALA A 231 -10.62 25.85 -9.60
CA ALA A 231 -9.19 25.98 -9.30
C ALA A 231 -8.47 27.04 -10.17
N GLY A 232 -9.15 27.65 -11.14
CA GLY A 232 -8.62 28.72 -11.99
C GLY A 232 -7.59 28.25 -13.03
N ALA A 233 -7.54 26.96 -13.35
CA ALA A 233 -6.65 26.43 -14.37
C ALA A 233 -7.37 26.39 -15.72
N ALA A 234 -7.22 27.44 -16.52
CA ALA A 234 -7.75 27.48 -17.88
C ALA A 234 -7.28 26.24 -18.66
N PRO A 235 -8.18 25.56 -19.41
CA PRO A 235 -7.77 24.45 -20.26
C PRO A 235 -6.75 24.96 -21.30
N PRO A 236 -5.64 24.25 -21.55
CA PRO A 236 -4.85 24.56 -22.73
C PRO A 236 -5.76 24.36 -23.94
N ALA A 237 -5.76 25.35 -24.84
CA ALA A 237 -6.45 25.25 -26.12
C ALA A 237 -6.17 23.88 -26.77
N PRO A 238 -7.15 23.26 -27.44
CA PRO A 238 -6.92 22.02 -28.15
C PRO A 238 -5.68 22.20 -29.02
N ALA A 239 -4.68 21.34 -28.82
CA ALA A 239 -3.49 21.36 -29.65
C ALA A 239 -3.95 21.26 -31.11
N ALA A 240 -3.51 22.19 -31.95
CA ALA A 240 -3.74 22.14 -33.38
C ALA A 240 -3.37 20.72 -33.87
N PRO A 241 -4.17 20.13 -34.77
CA PRO A 241 -3.82 18.84 -35.34
C PRO A 241 -2.39 18.91 -35.87
N PRO A 242 -1.56 17.87 -35.65
CA PRO A 242 -0.20 17.88 -36.20
C PRO A 242 -0.30 18.12 -37.70
N ALA A 243 0.51 19.04 -38.22
CA ALA A 243 0.62 19.26 -39.65
C ALA A 243 0.85 17.90 -40.32
N ALA A 244 0.06 17.60 -41.35
CA ALA A 244 0.16 16.36 -42.10
C ALA A 244 1.62 16.15 -42.50
N VAL A 245 2.24 15.11 -41.97
CA VAL A 245 3.59 14.71 -42.37
C VAL A 245 3.44 14.20 -43.81
N PRO A 246 4.14 14.79 -44.80
CA PRO A 246 4.08 14.28 -46.15
C PRO A 246 4.59 12.84 -46.16
N PHE A 247 3.74 11.93 -46.62
CA PHE A 247 4.08 10.55 -46.91
C PHE A 247 5.16 10.57 -47.99
N ASP A 248 6.35 10.06 -47.66
CA ASP A 248 7.47 9.92 -48.59
C ASP A 248 7.47 8.48 -49.12
N PRO A 249 7.01 8.23 -50.36
CA PRO A 249 7.01 6.92 -50.95
C PRO A 249 8.28 6.80 -51.78
N MET A 250 9.39 6.38 -51.19
CA MET A 250 10.52 5.69 -51.86
C MET A 250 11.72 5.55 -50.91
N GLY A 251 12.07 4.30 -50.61
CA GLY A 251 13.23 3.86 -49.84
C GLY A 251 12.87 2.53 -49.20
N GLY A 252 12.97 1.39 -49.88
CA GLY A 252 14.25 0.82 -50.33
C GLY A 252 15.01 0.39 -49.08
N ALA A 253 15.09 -0.89 -48.71
CA ALA A 253 15.76 -1.88 -49.53
C ALA A 253 16.85 -2.62 -48.74
N ASP A 254 16.72 -2.79 -47.41
CA ASP A 254 17.79 -3.33 -46.59
C ASP A 254 17.23 -4.13 -45.40
N ASP A 255 17.56 -5.40 -45.48
CA ASP A 255 17.04 -6.59 -44.86
C ASP A 255 18.17 -7.23 -44.05
N ASP A 256 18.05 -7.22 -42.72
CA ASP A 256 18.70 -8.20 -41.83
C ASP A 256 18.01 -8.34 -40.47
N GLY A 257 16.96 -9.17 -40.48
CA GLY A 257 16.79 -10.25 -39.50
C GLY A 257 16.65 -9.90 -38.02
N PHE A 258 15.42 -9.64 -37.57
CA PHE A 258 15.01 -10.01 -36.20
C PHE A 258 13.47 -10.04 -36.06
N PHE A 259 12.81 -10.92 -36.80
CA PHE A 259 11.42 -11.29 -36.59
C PHE A 259 11.27 -12.77 -36.97
N ASP A 260 11.08 -13.62 -35.97
CA ASP A 260 10.42 -14.92 -36.06
C ASP A 260 10.04 -15.32 -34.64
N ASP A 261 8.82 -14.96 -34.24
CA ASP A 261 7.91 -15.70 -33.35
C ASP A 261 6.73 -14.78 -33.01
N TYR A 262 5.82 -14.63 -33.96
CA TYR A 262 4.51 -14.02 -33.73
C TYR A 262 3.47 -14.68 -34.65
N ASP A 263 3.33 -16.00 -34.56
CA ASP A 263 2.22 -16.77 -35.10
C ASP A 263 1.85 -17.87 -34.10
N ASP A 264 1.06 -17.53 -33.09
CA ASP A 264 0.21 -18.51 -32.39
C ASP A 264 -0.87 -17.78 -31.57
N TYR A 265 -1.95 -17.37 -32.22
CA TYR A 265 -3.18 -16.92 -31.57
C TYR A 265 -4.39 -17.27 -32.44
N ASP A 266 -4.67 -18.58 -32.56
CA ASP A 266 -5.94 -19.11 -33.06
C ASP A 266 -6.20 -20.51 -32.46
N ASP A 267 -6.28 -20.65 -31.13
CA ASP A 267 -6.92 -21.85 -30.53
C ASP A 267 -7.26 -21.67 -29.04
N TYR A 268 -8.40 -21.05 -28.72
CA TYR A 268 -9.12 -21.32 -27.46
C TYR A 268 -10.63 -21.07 -27.68
N GLY A 269 -11.17 -21.81 -28.65
CA GLY A 269 -12.59 -22.11 -28.78
C GLY A 269 -12.79 -23.58 -28.48
N GLY A 270 -12.69 -23.96 -27.20
CA GLY A 270 -12.87 -25.33 -26.73
C GLY A 270 -14.15 -25.47 -25.95
N ASP A 271 -15.11 -26.14 -26.56
CA ASP A 271 -16.44 -26.51 -26.11
C ASP A 271 -16.48 -27.08 -24.68
N ILE A 272 -17.36 -26.52 -23.85
CA ILE A 272 -17.79 -27.18 -22.61
C ILE A 272 -19.02 -28.01 -22.98
N ASP A 273 -18.76 -29.20 -23.51
CA ASP A 273 -19.79 -30.21 -23.74
C ASP A 273 -20.29 -30.80 -22.42
N GLY A 274 -21.60 -30.99 -22.38
CA GLY A 274 -22.34 -31.53 -21.25
C GLY A 274 -22.02 -33.00 -20.99
N GLY A 275 -21.82 -33.32 -19.70
CA GLY A 275 -21.91 -34.68 -19.19
C GLY A 275 -23.24 -34.83 -18.44
N GLU A 276 -24.26 -35.29 -19.15
CA GLU A 276 -25.39 -36.03 -18.56
C GLU A 276 -24.84 -37.30 -17.91
N HIS A 277 -25.21 -37.53 -16.65
CA HIS A 277 -25.10 -38.84 -16.02
C HIS A 277 -26.48 -39.21 -15.48
N ASP A 278 -27.25 -39.92 -16.31
CA ASP A 278 -28.19 -40.94 -15.85
C ASP A 278 -27.34 -42.08 -15.24
N GLY A 279 -27.78 -42.88 -14.27
CA GLY A 279 -29.12 -43.28 -13.91
C GLY A 279 -29.16 -44.80 -14.02
N SER A 280 -28.79 -45.50 -12.94
CA SER A 280 -29.17 -46.90 -12.77
C SER A 280 -29.35 -47.22 -11.29
N ASP A 281 -30.63 -47.34 -10.94
CA ASP A 281 -31.16 -48.02 -9.76
C ASP A 281 -30.60 -49.45 -9.65
N GLU A 282 -30.45 -49.93 -8.41
CA GLU A 282 -30.97 -51.24 -7.99
C GLU A 282 -30.79 -51.43 -6.47
N ASP A 283 -31.94 -51.48 -5.79
CA ASP A 283 -32.36 -52.54 -4.87
C ASP A 283 -31.54 -52.88 -3.61
N GLY A 284 -32.12 -52.62 -2.44
CA GLY A 284 -31.55 -53.12 -1.18
C GLY A 284 -32.36 -52.86 0.09
N ARG A 285 -33.47 -53.58 0.21
CA ARG A 285 -34.34 -53.74 1.40
C ARG A 285 -33.57 -53.82 2.74
N GLY A 286 -34.16 -53.29 3.81
CA GLY A 286 -33.72 -53.66 5.17
C GLY A 286 -34.32 -52.85 6.30
N ALA A 287 -35.58 -53.13 6.64
CA ALA A 287 -36.21 -52.70 7.88
C ALA A 287 -35.49 -53.25 9.11
N TRP A 288 -35.28 -52.43 10.16
CA TRP A 288 -35.25 -52.92 11.55
C TRP A 288 -35.91 -51.91 12.49
N ALA A 289 -36.76 -52.48 13.32
CA ALA A 289 -37.68 -51.85 14.23
C ALA A 289 -37.01 -51.30 15.50
N SER A 290 -37.80 -50.45 16.16
CA SER A 290 -37.84 -50.12 17.60
C SER A 290 -37.21 -51.12 18.58
N THR A 291 -36.60 -50.60 19.65
CA THR A 291 -37.01 -50.85 21.05
C THR A 291 -36.46 -49.77 21.98
N ASP A 292 -37.38 -49.04 22.60
CA ASP A 292 -37.52 -48.69 24.02
C ASP A 292 -36.33 -48.79 25.00
N GLY A 293 -36.27 -47.79 25.89
CA GLY A 293 -36.34 -48.07 27.34
C GLY A 293 -35.19 -47.57 28.20
N ALA A 294 -35.37 -46.42 28.85
CA ALA A 294 -35.35 -46.19 30.32
C ALA A 294 -35.19 -44.70 30.63
#